data_AF-A0A9E0LL40-F1
#
_entry.id   AF-A0A9E0LL40-F1
#
_cell.length_a   1.000
_cell.length_b   1.000
_cell.length_c   1.000
_cell.angle_alpha   90.00
_cell.angle_beta   90.00
_cell.angle_gamma   90.00
#
_symmetry.space_group_name_H-M   'P 1'
#
loop_
_entity.id
_entity.type
_entity.pdbx_description
1 polymer ?
#
loop_
_entity_poly.entity_id
_entity_poly.type
_entity_poly.pdbx_seq_one_letter_code
_entity_poly.pdbx_strand_id
1 'polypeptide(L)'
;MHSAKSEPVHSNPAHPNPIDRNKSIIWSRYLIDSTDWLVFASTVTRLQSSANVATTNMISSPVKLLSMSVLSPGGKVLFEGVLKPQDEIASQLIEEHGLNQSIVFNAMPFSEMLIQLNRLFDGRQVLAWDL
;
A
#
# COMPACT_ATOMS: atom_id res chain seq x y z
N MET A 1 2.75 -54.56 -33.06
CA MET A 1 4.13 -54.09 -32.83
C MET A 1 4.10 -52.59 -32.58
N HIS A 2 4.83 -52.19 -31.55
CA HIS A 2 4.83 -50.88 -30.86
C HIS A 2 5.18 -49.69 -31.78
N SER A 3 4.51 -48.54 -31.60
CA SER A 3 5.06 -47.28 -31.04
C SER A 3 5.96 -46.52 -32.04
N ALA A 4 5.71 -45.26 -32.39
CA ALA A 4 5.67 -44.13 -31.47
C ALA A 4 4.59 -43.09 -31.83
N LYS A 5 3.70 -42.81 -30.88
CA LYS A 5 3.07 -41.49 -30.77
C LYS A 5 4.16 -40.51 -30.38
N SER A 6 4.39 -39.49 -31.20
CA SER A 6 5.11 -38.30 -30.78
C SER A 6 4.34 -37.66 -29.63
N GLU A 7 4.93 -37.66 -28.44
CA GLU A 7 4.41 -36.94 -27.29
C GLU A 7 4.30 -35.45 -27.65
N PRO A 8 3.23 -34.75 -27.21
CA PRO A 8 3.23 -33.30 -27.29
C PRO A 8 4.32 -32.80 -26.35
N VAL A 9 5.28 -32.05 -26.90
CA VAL A 9 6.24 -31.31 -26.10
C VAL A 9 5.41 -30.40 -25.19
N HIS A 10 5.31 -30.79 -23.91
CA HIS A 10 4.81 -29.92 -22.88
C HIS A 10 5.81 -28.76 -22.79
N SER A 11 5.51 -27.68 -23.50
CA SER A 11 6.12 -26.40 -23.22
C SER A 11 5.71 -26.04 -21.80
N ASN A 12 6.57 -26.35 -20.85
CA ASN A 12 6.64 -25.62 -19.59
C ASN A 12 6.41 -24.14 -19.97
N PRO A 13 5.42 -23.45 -19.39
CA PRO A 13 5.40 -21.99 -19.46
C PRO A 13 6.51 -21.52 -18.53
N ALA A 14 7.76 -21.84 -18.91
CA ALA A 14 8.94 -21.22 -18.37
C ALA A 14 8.68 -19.73 -18.51
N HIS A 15 8.66 -19.05 -17.37
CA HIS A 15 8.54 -17.61 -17.25
C HIS A 15 9.18 -16.96 -18.49
N PRO A 16 8.44 -16.17 -19.30
CA PRO A 16 8.89 -15.74 -20.61
C PRO A 16 10.12 -14.87 -20.43
N ASN A 17 11.29 -15.49 -20.45
CA ASN A 17 12.54 -14.79 -20.43
C ASN A 17 12.64 -14.18 -21.82
N PRO A 18 12.66 -12.85 -21.96
CA PRO A 18 12.50 -12.26 -23.28
C PRO A 18 13.67 -12.69 -24.16
N ILE A 19 13.38 -13.03 -25.41
CA ILE A 19 14.33 -13.59 -26.39
C ILE A 19 15.55 -12.66 -26.59
N ASP A 20 15.39 -11.37 -26.28
CA ASP A 20 16.42 -10.33 -26.33
C ASP A 20 16.70 -9.75 -24.94
N ARG A 21 17.85 -10.14 -24.37
CA ARG A 21 18.33 -9.68 -23.06
C ARG A 21 18.45 -8.16 -22.99
N ASN A 22 18.88 -7.49 -24.06
CA ASN A 22 19.07 -6.04 -24.05
C ASN A 22 17.74 -5.30 -24.03
N LYS A 23 16.76 -5.77 -24.82
CA LYS A 23 15.38 -5.24 -24.75
C LYS A 23 14.76 -5.43 -23.37
N SER A 24 15.01 -6.58 -22.74
CA SER A 24 14.56 -6.85 -21.37
C SER A 24 15.13 -5.83 -20.39
N ILE A 25 16.44 -5.59 -20.44
CA ILE A 25 17.13 -4.62 -19.57
C ILE A 25 16.59 -3.21 -19.80
N ILE A 26 16.44 -2.79 -21.05
CA ILE A 26 15.90 -1.46 -21.39
C ILE A 26 14.48 -1.31 -20.85
N TRP A 27 13.63 -2.31 -21.05
CA TRP A 27 12.26 -2.30 -20.57
C TRP A 27 12.17 -2.29 -19.05
N SER A 28 12.95 -3.12 -18.35
CA SER A 28 12.99 -3.12 -16.88
C SER A 28 13.50 -1.80 -16.31
N ARG A 29 14.51 -1.17 -16.93
CA ARG A 29 14.98 0.17 -16.53
C ARG A 29 13.92 1.22 -16.76
N TYR A 30 13.27 1.21 -17.93
CA TYR A 30 12.14 2.09 -18.18
C TYR A 30 11.06 1.92 -17.12
N LEU A 31 10.70 0.70 -16.73
CA LEU A 31 9.70 0.48 -15.67
C LEU A 31 10.13 1.04 -14.32
N ILE A 32 11.39 0.85 -13.91
CA ILE A 32 11.91 1.30 -12.60
C ILE A 32 12.09 2.82 -12.55
N ASP A 33 12.53 3.41 -13.65
CA ASP A 33 12.85 4.83 -13.75
C ASP A 33 11.65 5.67 -14.26
N SER A 34 10.57 5.01 -14.70
CA SER A 34 9.36 5.69 -15.19
C SER A 34 8.74 6.52 -14.08
N THR A 35 8.23 7.68 -14.46
CA THR A 35 7.37 8.53 -13.64
C THR A 35 5.91 8.40 -14.02
N ASP A 36 5.57 7.52 -14.95
CA ASP A 36 4.23 7.42 -15.54
C ASP A 36 3.26 6.71 -14.60
N TRP A 37 3.77 5.97 -13.62
CA TRP A 37 2.96 5.29 -12.62
C TRP A 37 3.55 5.37 -11.22
N LEU A 38 2.68 5.13 -10.24
CA LEU A 38 2.95 5.19 -8.81
C LEU A 38 2.36 3.98 -8.10
N VAL A 39 2.97 3.57 -7.00
CA VAL A 39 2.40 2.58 -6.09
C VAL A 39 1.76 3.32 -4.92
N PHE A 40 0.50 3.04 -4.64
CA PHE A 40 -0.24 3.58 -3.51
C PHE A 40 -0.60 2.43 -2.56
N ALA A 41 -0.31 2.61 -1.27
CA ALA A 41 -0.70 1.69 -0.23
C ALA A 41 -1.41 2.45 0.89
N SER A 42 -2.39 1.81 1.50
CA SER A 42 -3.09 2.33 2.67
C SER A 42 -3.21 1.27 3.74
N THR A 43 -3.01 1.64 4.99
CA THR A 43 -3.15 0.74 6.13
C THR A 43 -4.14 1.33 7.12
N VAL A 44 -5.17 0.56 7.47
CA VAL A 44 -6.15 0.93 8.48
C VAL A 44 -5.84 0.21 9.78
N THR A 45 -5.36 0.95 10.78
CA THR A 45 -5.18 0.44 12.14
C THR A 45 -6.43 0.70 12.94
N ARG A 46 -7.08 -0.36 13.43
CA ARG A 46 -8.24 -0.26 14.32
C ARG A 46 -7.74 -0.26 15.75
N LEU A 47 -8.03 0.82 16.47
CA LEU A 47 -7.72 0.93 17.89
C LEU A 47 -8.93 0.46 18.69
N GLN A 48 -8.74 -0.58 19.50
CA GLN A 48 -9.75 -1.09 20.43
C GLN A 48 -9.14 -1.24 21.82
N SER A 49 -9.82 -0.74 22.85
CA SER A 49 -9.35 -0.90 24.22
C SER A 49 -9.53 -2.36 24.67
N SER A 50 -8.45 -2.96 25.17
CA SER A 50 -8.46 -4.33 25.70
C SER A 50 -9.38 -4.51 26.92
N ALA A 51 -9.63 -3.44 27.69
CA ALA A 51 -10.44 -3.46 28.90
C ALA A 51 -11.96 -3.50 28.66
N ASN A 52 -12.43 -3.13 27.47
CA ASN A 52 -13.87 -2.99 27.16
C ASN A 52 -14.49 -4.16 26.39
N VAL A 53 -13.75 -5.26 26.20
CA VAL A 53 -14.25 -6.44 25.46
C VAL A 53 -15.35 -7.19 26.24
N ALA A 54 -15.45 -7.00 27.56
CA ALA A 54 -16.35 -7.79 28.41
C ALA A 54 -17.64 -7.08 28.87
N THR A 55 -17.79 -5.76 28.74
CA THR A 55 -18.87 -5.04 29.47
C THR A 55 -19.68 -4.00 28.69
N THR A 56 -19.51 -3.84 27.39
CA THR A 56 -20.21 -2.74 26.67
C THR A 56 -20.97 -3.19 25.44
N ASN A 57 -22.25 -3.53 25.65
CA ASN A 57 -23.33 -3.40 24.67
C ASN A 57 -23.61 -1.91 24.35
N MET A 58 -22.60 -1.12 23.96
CA MET A 58 -22.79 0.26 23.51
C MET A 58 -21.82 0.62 22.38
N ILE A 59 -22.36 0.67 21.16
CA ILE A 59 -22.24 1.69 20.09
C ILE A 59 -20.99 2.62 20.04
N SER A 60 -19.80 2.20 20.50
CA SER A 60 -18.56 2.94 20.21
C SER A 60 -17.93 2.32 18.96
N SER A 61 -18.06 2.99 17.82
CA SER A 61 -17.33 2.61 16.61
C SER A 61 -15.83 2.54 16.91
N PRO A 62 -15.11 1.50 16.47
CA PRO A 62 -13.67 1.42 16.68
C PRO A 62 -13.01 2.64 16.04
N VAL A 63 -12.11 3.27 16.78
CA VAL A 63 -11.30 4.38 16.28
C VAL A 63 -10.38 3.82 15.20
N LYS A 64 -10.32 4.49 14.04
CA LYS A 64 -9.52 4.06 12.89
C LYS A 64 -8.44 5.08 12.59
N LEU A 65 -7.19 4.62 12.58
CA LEU A 65 -6.08 5.38 12.04
C LEU A 65 -5.83 4.91 10.62
N LEU A 66 -5.75 5.86 9.68
CA LEU A 66 -5.42 5.60 8.29
C LEU A 66 -4.01 6.10 8.03
N SER A 67 -3.10 5.20 7.66
CA SER A 67 -1.77 5.53 7.16
C SER A 67 -1.74 5.31 5.65
N MET A 68 -1.07 6.19 4.92
CA MET A 68 -1.01 6.15 3.46
C MET A 68 0.42 6.41 3.01
N SER A 69 0.85 5.66 1.99
CA SER A 69 2.17 5.81 1.40
C SER A 69 2.08 5.76 -0.12
N VAL A 70 2.86 6.62 -0.78
CA VAL A 70 3.03 6.65 -2.23
C VAL A 70 4.49 6.40 -2.54
N LEU A 71 4.77 5.42 -3.39
CA LEU A 71 6.11 5.07 -3.82
C LEU A 71 6.28 5.28 -5.33
N SER A 72 7.49 5.63 -5.74
CA SER A 72 7.90 5.52 -7.14
C SER A 72 8.00 4.05 -7.56
N PRO A 73 8.03 3.76 -8.87
CA PRO A 73 8.27 2.41 -9.38
C PRO A 73 9.52 1.72 -8.83
N GLY A 74 10.60 2.47 -8.64
CA GLY A 74 11.83 2.00 -8.00
C GLY A 74 11.77 1.85 -6.47
N GLY A 75 10.61 2.04 -5.83
CA GLY A 75 10.42 1.88 -4.39
C GLY A 75 10.81 3.07 -3.53
N LYS A 76 11.11 4.23 -4.13
CA LYS A 76 11.38 5.45 -3.35
C LYS A 76 10.09 6.01 -2.77
N VAL A 77 10.07 6.30 -1.47
CA VAL A 77 8.93 6.97 -0.83
C VAL A 77 8.81 8.41 -1.35
N LEU A 78 7.67 8.74 -1.95
CA LEU A 78 7.32 10.08 -2.42
C LEU A 78 6.39 10.80 -1.45
N PHE A 79 5.58 10.04 -0.73
CA PHE A 79 4.69 10.52 0.31
C PHE A 79 4.48 9.42 1.35
N GLU A 80 4.42 9.80 2.61
CA GLU A 80 4.01 8.96 3.73
C GLU A 80 3.34 9.85 4.77
N GLY A 81 2.18 9.44 5.25
CA GLY A 81 1.44 10.23 6.21
C GLY A 81 0.32 9.47 6.90
N VAL A 82 -0.02 9.93 8.10
CA VAL A 82 -1.19 9.49 8.86
C VAL A 82 -2.29 10.54 8.70
N LEU A 83 -3.51 10.09 8.42
CA LEU A 83 -4.68 10.94 8.36
C LEU A 83 -5.10 11.33 9.78
N LYS A 84 -5.30 12.63 10.00
CA LYS A 84 -5.74 13.14 11.29
C LYS A 84 -7.13 12.59 11.65
N PRO A 85 -7.27 11.93 12.82
CA PRO A 85 -8.57 11.51 13.33
C PRO A 85 -9.47 12.71 13.57
N GLN A 86 -10.78 12.53 13.37
CA GLN A 86 -11.79 13.56 13.69
C GLN A 86 -11.99 13.69 15.21
N ASP A 87 -11.96 12.55 15.89
CA ASP A 87 -12.12 12.47 17.33
C ASP A 87 -10.77 12.39 18.05
N GLU A 88 -10.69 12.96 19.24
CA GLU A 88 -9.52 12.84 20.09
C GLU A 88 -9.36 11.39 20.57
N ILE A 89 -8.13 10.88 20.50
CA ILE A 89 -7.80 9.51 20.88
C ILE A 89 -6.96 9.56 22.14
N ALA A 90 -7.38 8.81 23.16
CA ALA A 90 -6.63 8.72 24.42
C ALA A 90 -5.22 8.16 24.18
N SER A 91 -4.20 8.81 24.75
CA SER A 91 -2.78 8.42 24.61
C SER A 91 -2.52 6.95 24.90
N GLN A 92 -3.14 6.42 25.94
CA GLN A 92 -3.01 5.02 26.37
C GLN A 92 -3.41 4.05 25.26
N LEU A 93 -4.48 4.35 24.53
CA LEU A 93 -4.96 3.50 23.44
C LEU A 93 -4.01 3.54 22.23
N ILE A 94 -3.37 4.67 21.97
CA ILE A 94 -2.36 4.82 20.91
C ILE A 94 -1.11 4.01 21.27
N GLU A 95 -0.65 4.13 22.52
CA GLU A 95 0.53 3.42 23.03
C GLU A 95 0.34 1.90 23.07
N GLU A 96 -0.86 1.41 23.45
CA GLU A 96 -1.22 -0.02 23.41
C GLU A 96 -1.03 -0.65 22.02
N HIS A 97 -1.13 0.15 20.95
CA HIS A 97 -0.97 -0.28 19.57
C HIS A 97 0.43 0.01 19.00
N GLY A 98 1.39 0.37 19.85
CA GLY A 98 2.79 0.61 19.46
C GLY A 98 2.99 1.90 18.65
N LEU A 99 2.05 2.82 18.70
CA LEU A 99 2.11 4.10 17.99
C LEU A 99 2.56 5.22 18.92
N ASN A 100 3.21 6.24 18.35
CA ASN A 100 3.59 7.43 19.10
C ASN A 100 2.49 8.49 19.00
N GLN A 101 2.01 8.99 20.14
CA GLN A 101 1.00 10.06 20.20
C GLN A 101 1.40 11.30 19.39
N SER A 102 2.69 11.65 19.34
CA SER A 102 3.15 12.80 18.57
C SER A 102 2.89 12.65 17.07
N ILE A 103 2.89 11.42 16.55
CA ILE A 103 2.59 11.13 15.14
C ILE A 103 1.10 11.36 14.86
N VAL A 104 0.22 10.88 15.75
CA VAL A 104 -1.23 11.03 15.62
C VAL A 104 -1.65 12.50 15.80
N PHE A 105 -1.03 13.21 16.74
CA PHE A 105 -1.33 14.62 17.00
C PHE A 105 -0.94 15.53 15.82
N ASN A 106 0.25 15.29 15.25
CA ASN A 106 0.78 16.00 14.08
C ASN A 106 0.30 15.41 12.75
N ALA A 107 -0.65 14.48 12.77
CA ALA A 107 -1.20 13.87 11.58
C ALA A 107 -1.83 14.92 10.65
N MET A 108 -1.81 14.64 9.36
CA MET A 108 -2.23 15.59 8.33
C MET A 108 -3.76 15.61 8.21
N PRO A 109 -4.40 16.80 8.19
CA PRO A 109 -5.82 16.91 7.88
C PRO A 109 -6.15 16.35 6.50
N PHE A 110 -7.37 15.84 6.33
CA PHE A 110 -7.82 15.27 5.06
C PHE A 110 -7.65 16.23 3.88
N SER A 111 -7.96 17.51 4.06
CA SER A 111 -7.85 18.53 3.02
C SER A 111 -6.42 18.69 2.50
N GLU A 112 -5.44 18.75 3.39
CA GLU A 112 -4.02 18.87 3.04
C GLU A 112 -3.52 17.61 2.34
N MET A 113 -3.90 16.45 2.87
CA MET A 113 -3.55 15.15 2.29
C MET A 113 -4.09 15.01 0.87
N LEU A 114 -5.34 15.38 0.65
CA LEU A 114 -5.97 15.37 -0.67
C LEU A 114 -5.22 16.28 -1.66
N ILE A 115 -4.80 17.48 -1.22
CA ILE A 115 -4.02 18.41 -2.07
C ILE A 115 -2.69 17.78 -2.48
N GLN A 116 -1.98 17.15 -1.54
CA GLN A 116 -0.69 16.50 -1.84
C GLN A 116 -0.87 15.29 -2.75
N LEU A 117 -1.84 14.43 -2.48
CA LEU A 117 -2.13 13.25 -3.29
C LEU A 117 -2.58 13.63 -4.70
N ASN A 118 -3.43 14.66 -4.85
CA ASN A 118 -3.83 15.13 -6.18
C ASN A 118 -2.64 15.63 -7.00
N ARG A 119 -1.75 16.42 -6.39
CA ARG A 119 -0.52 16.86 -7.06
C ARG A 119 0.39 15.70 -7.42
N LEU A 120 0.39 14.65 -6.60
CA LEU A 120 1.15 13.45 -6.89
C LEU A 120 0.48 12.60 -7.97
N PHE A 121 -0.84 12.48 -8.02
CA PHE A 121 -1.49 11.57 -8.97
C PHE A 121 -1.74 12.21 -10.32
N ASP A 122 -1.62 13.53 -10.43
CA ASP A 122 -1.86 14.24 -11.69
C ASP A 122 -0.99 13.71 -12.84
N GLY A 123 -1.65 13.30 -13.93
CA GLY A 123 -1.02 12.71 -15.10
C GLY A 123 -0.36 11.34 -14.92
N ARG A 124 -0.52 10.68 -13.76
CA ARG A 124 0.16 9.40 -13.44
C ARG A 124 -0.84 8.28 -13.15
N GLN A 125 -0.52 7.07 -13.60
CA GLN A 125 -1.30 5.87 -13.29
C GLN A 125 -1.01 5.42 -11.84
N VAL A 126 -2.05 5.10 -11.06
CA VAL A 126 -1.89 4.65 -9.68
C VAL A 126 -2.16 3.15 -9.58
N LEU A 127 -1.20 2.40 -9.05
CA LEU A 127 -1.33 0.99 -8.71
C LEU A 127 -1.57 0.88 -7.21
N ALA A 128 -2.78 0.48 -6.83
CA ALA A 128 -3.11 0.27 -5.42
C ALA A 128 -2.71 -1.14 -4.97
N TRP A 129 -2.06 -1.22 -3.82
CA TRP A 129 -1.69 -2.49 -3.17
C TRP A 129 -2.33 -2.54 -1.78
N ASP A 130 -2.96 -3.68 -1.45
CA ASP A 130 -3.53 -3.97 -0.14
C ASP A 130 -4.59 -2.94 0.32
N LEU A 131 -5.71 -2.89 -0.42
CA LEU A 131 -6.90 -2.07 -0.12
C LEU A 131 -7.93 -2.82 0.72
#